data_AF-A0A2J4G8N7-F1
#
_entry.id   AF-A0A2J4G8N7-F1
#
_cell.length_a   1.000
_cell.length_b   1.000
_cell.length_c   1.000
_cell.angle_alpha   90.00
_cell.angle_beta   90.00
_cell.angle_gamma   90.00
#
_symmetry.space_group_name_H-M   'P 1'
#
loop_
_entity.id
_entity.type
_entity.pdbx_description
1 polymer ?
#
loop_
_entity_poly.entity_id
_entity_poly.type
_entity_poly.pdbx_seq_one_letter_code
_entity_poly.pdbx_strand_id
1 'polypeptide(L)'
;MSKKPYPHNTDIRESILEVLSKHPLVKPEEFVDRVKEALEEKGFFVGLVTAKRVWKVYEDMVKEGDIYDYLGVVQKGGSGDRGENVF
;
A
#
# COMPACT_ATOMS: atom_id res chain seq x y z
N MET A 1 -24.66 -18.06 9.53
CA MET A 1 -23.85 -17.00 8.89
C MET A 1 -22.40 -17.20 9.30
N SER A 2 -21.54 -17.59 8.37
CA SER A 2 -20.09 -17.65 8.63
C SER A 2 -19.56 -16.24 8.83
N LYS A 3 -18.73 -16.02 9.86
CA LYS A 3 -18.04 -14.74 10.02
C LYS A 3 -17.09 -14.56 8.83
N LYS A 4 -17.13 -13.39 8.19
CA LYS A 4 -16.14 -13.02 7.17
C LYS A 4 -14.73 -13.15 7.78
N PRO A 5 -13.77 -13.81 7.11
CA PRO A 5 -12.42 -13.94 7.62
C PRO A 5 -11.75 -12.56 7.70
N TYR A 6 -10.85 -12.39 8.65
CA TYR A 6 -10.03 -11.18 8.75
C TYR A 6 -8.80 -11.33 7.84
N PRO A 7 -8.43 -10.30 7.06
CA PRO A 7 -7.34 -10.45 6.11
C PRO A 7 -5.98 -10.52 6.79
N HIS A 8 -5.16 -11.46 6.33
CA HIS A 8 -3.74 -11.56 6.61
C HIS A 8 -2.95 -10.53 5.79
N ASN A 9 -1.65 -10.40 6.07
CA ASN A 9 -0.83 -9.44 5.34
C ASN A 9 -0.70 -9.80 3.86
N THR A 10 -0.68 -11.10 3.51
CA THR A 10 -0.67 -11.56 2.11
C THR A 10 -1.92 -11.09 1.35
N ASP A 11 -3.10 -11.19 1.96
CA ASP A 11 -4.35 -10.71 1.34
C ASP A 11 -4.34 -9.19 1.10
N ILE A 12 -3.73 -8.43 2.02
CA ILE A 12 -3.55 -6.99 1.88
C ILE A 12 -2.55 -6.69 0.75
N ARG A 13 -1.42 -7.41 0.66
CA ARG A 13 -0.44 -7.24 -0.43
C ARG A 13 -1.07 -7.48 -1.80
N GLU A 14 -1.81 -8.58 -1.94
CA GLU A 14 -2.51 -8.90 -3.19
C GLU A 14 -3.54 -7.83 -3.56
N SER A 15 -4.27 -7.32 -2.57
CA SER A 15 -5.27 -6.27 -2.81
C SER A 15 -4.63 -4.92 -3.14
N ILE A 16 -3.45 -4.62 -2.59
CA ILE A 16 -2.64 -3.46 -2.98
C ILE A 16 -2.23 -3.57 -4.45
N LEU A 17 -1.69 -4.71 -4.88
CA LEU A 17 -1.27 -4.93 -6.27
C LEU A 17 -2.45 -4.79 -7.25
N GLU A 18 -3.60 -5.34 -6.87
CA GLU A 18 -4.83 -5.22 -7.66
C GLU A 18 -5.29 -3.77 -7.80
N VAL A 19 -5.31 -3.00 -6.70
CA VAL A 19 -5.68 -1.58 -6.72
C VAL A 19 -4.72 -0.78 -7.60
N LEU A 20 -3.41 -0.99 -7.47
CA LEU A 20 -2.42 -0.30 -8.30
C LEU A 20 -2.55 -0.66 -9.79
N SER A 21 -2.92 -1.92 -10.09
CA SER A 21 -3.11 -2.37 -11.47
C SER A 21 -4.40 -1.84 -12.09
N LYS A 22 -5.51 -1.78 -11.33
CA LYS A 22 -6.80 -1.26 -11.79
C LYS A 22 -6.85 0.27 -11.81
N HIS A 23 -6.12 0.92 -10.90
CA HIS A 23 -6.08 2.36 -10.72
C HIS A 23 -4.64 2.89 -10.65
N PRO A 24 -3.90 2.94 -11.78
CA PRO A 24 -2.49 3.36 -11.79
C PRO A 24 -2.24 4.80 -11.30
N LEU A 25 -3.28 5.64 -11.33
CA LEU A 25 -3.24 7.05 -10.88
C LEU A 25 -3.99 7.27 -9.56
N VAL A 26 -4.17 6.21 -8.76
CA VAL A 26 -4.84 6.32 -7.46
C VAL A 26 -4.07 7.29 -6.56
N LYS A 27 -4.81 8.20 -5.92
CA LYS A 27 -4.22 9.17 -5.01
C LYS A 27 -3.97 8.53 -3.63
N PRO A 28 -2.94 8.95 -2.89
CA PRO A 28 -2.69 8.46 -1.54
C PRO A 28 -3.89 8.58 -0.60
N GLU A 29 -4.68 9.65 -0.74
CA GLU A 29 -5.87 9.93 0.07
C GLU A 29 -6.99 8.88 -0.14
N GLU A 30 -7.11 8.33 -1.34
CA GLU A 30 -8.14 7.36 -1.71
C GLU A 30 -7.64 5.91 -1.58
N PHE A 31 -6.32 5.72 -1.56
CA PHE A 31 -5.69 4.41 -1.67
C PHE A 31 -6.15 3.41 -0.61
N VAL A 32 -6.23 3.84 0.65
CA VAL A 32 -6.65 2.97 1.76
C VAL A 32 -8.09 2.47 1.57
N ASP A 33 -8.98 3.33 1.12
CA ASP A 33 -10.38 2.98 0.93
C ASP A 33 -10.53 2.02 -0.25
N ARG A 34 -9.80 2.24 -1.35
CA ARG A 34 -9.73 1.30 -2.48
C ARG A 34 -9.24 -0.09 -2.09
N VAL A 35 -8.21 -0.16 -1.23
CA VAL A 35 -7.70 -1.45 -0.73
C VAL A 35 -8.75 -2.16 0.14
N LYS A 36 -9.51 -1.42 0.95
CA LYS A 36 -10.62 -1.99 1.73
C LYS A 36 -11.75 -2.47 0.84
N GLU A 37 -12.13 -1.71 -0.19
CA GLU A 37 -13.13 -2.13 -1.18
C GLU A 37 -12.71 -3.46 -1.83
N ALA A 38 -11.48 -3.57 -2.31
CA ALA A 38 -10.96 -4.80 -2.91
C ALA A 38 -10.96 -6.00 -1.93
N LEU A 39 -10.63 -5.78 -0.66
CA LEU A 39 -10.71 -6.82 0.37
C LEU A 39 -12.16 -7.23 0.67
N GLU A 40 -13.08 -6.28 0.71
CA GLU A 40 -14.49 -6.56 0.96
C GLU A 40 -15.15 -7.31 -0.20
N GLU A 41 -14.81 -6.98 -1.45
CA GLU A 41 -15.22 -7.70 -2.66
C GLU A 41 -14.75 -9.16 -2.64
N LYS A 42 -13.56 -9.42 -2.07
CA LYS A 42 -13.03 -10.77 -1.83
C LYS A 42 -13.68 -11.48 -0.63
N GLY A 43 -14.60 -10.83 0.08
CA GLY A 43 -15.35 -11.40 1.19
C GLY A 43 -14.65 -11.27 2.55
N PHE A 44 -13.60 -10.46 2.69
CA PHE A 44 -12.94 -10.23 3.97
C PHE A 44 -13.69 -9.23 4.86
N PHE A 45 -13.47 -9.35 6.16
CA PHE A 45 -13.92 -8.36 7.15
C PHE A 45 -12.91 -7.22 7.25
N VAL A 46 -13.29 -6.04 6.76
CA VAL A 46 -12.42 -4.85 6.70
C VAL A 46 -12.60 -3.88 7.88
N GLY A 47 -13.56 -4.13 8.77
CA GLY A 47 -13.90 -3.21 9.87
C GLY A 47 -12.75 -2.93 10.85
N LEU A 48 -11.75 -3.81 10.92
CA LEU A 48 -10.54 -3.65 11.75
C LEU A 48 -9.27 -3.33 10.94
N VAL A 49 -9.39 -3.22 9.61
CA VAL A 49 -8.27 -2.84 8.75
C VAL A 49 -8.06 -1.33 8.86
N THR A 50 -7.03 -0.94 9.60
CA THR A 50 -6.68 0.48 9.77
C THR A 50 -5.83 1.00 8.62
N ALA A 51 -5.87 2.31 8.36
CA ALA A 51 -5.01 2.96 7.39
C ALA A 51 -3.52 2.67 7.67
N LYS A 52 -3.12 2.75 8.95
CA LYS A 52 -1.75 2.42 9.39
C LYS A 52 -1.32 1.02 8.95
N ARG A 53 -2.21 0.03 9.02
CA ARG A 53 -1.89 -1.35 8.62
C ARG A 53 -1.66 -1.46 7.12
N VAL A 54 -2.53 -0.84 6.32
CA VAL A 54 -2.39 -0.82 4.84
C VAL A 54 -1.08 -0.13 4.45
N TRP A 55 -0.81 1.05 5.00
CA TRP A 55 0.42 1.79 4.73
C TRP A 55 1.67 1.03 5.16
N LYS A 56 1.64 0.34 6.30
CA LYS A 56 2.76 -0.49 6.74
C LYS A 56 3.06 -1.61 5.73
N VAL A 57 2.03 -2.29 5.25
CA VAL A 57 2.19 -3.35 4.24
C VAL A 57 2.71 -2.76 2.92
N TYR A 58 2.17 -1.63 2.47
CA TYR A 58 2.65 -0.94 1.27
C TYR A 58 4.13 -0.55 1.38
N GLU A 59 4.51 0.08 2.50
CA GLU A 59 5.88 0.48 2.79
C GLU A 59 6.83 -0.72 2.80
N ASP A 60 6.42 -1.83 3.42
CA ASP A 60 7.20 -3.07 3.46
C ASP A 60 7.40 -3.63 2.03
N MET A 61 6.36 -3.63 1.17
CA MET A 61 6.48 -4.05 -0.24
C MET A 61 7.44 -3.16 -1.03
N VAL A 62 7.40 -1.83 -0.83
CA VAL A 62 8.32 -0.89 -1.48
C VAL A 62 9.76 -1.11 -1.03
N LYS A 63 9.98 -1.34 0.28
CA LYS A 63 11.30 -1.56 0.86
C LYS A 63 11.91 -2.90 0.47
N GLU A 64 11.09 -3.94 0.36
CA GLU A 64 11.49 -5.28 -0.08
C GLU A 64 11.77 -5.33 -1.59
N GLY A 65 11.28 -4.35 -2.36
CA GLY A 65 11.48 -4.26 -3.81
C GLY A 65 10.43 -4.99 -4.63
N ASP A 66 9.32 -5.42 -4.00
CA ASP A 66 8.18 -6.06 -4.67
C ASP A 66 7.47 -5.07 -5.62
N ILE A 67 7.40 -3.80 -5.22
CA ILE A 67 6.81 -2.71 -6.00
C ILE A 67 7.67 -1.45 -5.91
N TYR A 68 7.54 -0.57 -6.91
CA TYR A 68 8.06 0.79 -6.82
C TYR A 68 7.17 1.64 -5.90
N ASP A 69 7.69 2.77 -5.42
CA ASP A 69 6.90 3.78 -4.69
C ASP A 69 5.97 4.54 -5.65
N TYR A 70 4.92 3.85 -6.11
CA TYR A 70 3.89 4.40 -7.00
C TYR A 70 3.18 5.63 -6.42
N LEU A 71 3.09 5.73 -5.11
CA LEU A 71 2.37 6.81 -4.42
C LEU A 71 3.30 7.95 -4.00
N GLY A 72 4.62 7.79 -4.13
CA GLY A 72 5.62 8.78 -3.76
C GLY A 72 5.64 9.10 -2.26
N VAL A 73 5.13 8.21 -1.41
CA VAL A 73 4.97 8.44 0.03
C VAL A 73 6.08 7.79 0.87
N VAL A 74 6.87 6.90 0.27
CA VAL A 74 7.97 6.21 0.94
C VAL A 74 9.25 6.97 0.62
N GLN A 75 9.45 8.09 1.31
CA GLN A 75 10.71 8.83 1.21
C GLN A 75 11.85 7.91 1.63
N LYS A 76 12.76 7.60 0.71
CA LYS A 76 14.07 7.04 1.06
C LYS A 76 14.74 8.06 1.99
N GLY A 77 14.98 7.67 3.25
CA GLY A 77 15.85 8.43 4.13
C GLY A 77 17.13 8.77 3.38
N GLY A 78 17.43 10.07 3.30
CA GLY A 78 18.35 10.64 2.32
C GLY A 78 19.64 9.86 2.12
N SER A 79 19.80 9.30 0.92
CA SER A 79 21.09 9.35 0.25
C SER A 79 21.42 10.83 0.07
N GLY A 80 22.26 11.35 0.96
CA GLY A 80 22.76 12.71 0.90
C GLY A 80 23.37 12.97 -0.47
N ASP A 81 22.69 13.81 -1.23
CA ASP A 81 23.23 14.61 -2.30
C ASP A 81 24.35 15.47 -1.67
N ARG A 82 25.56 14.91 -1.60
CA ARG A 82 26.77 15.70 -1.32
C ARG A 82 27.01 16.50 -2.59
N GLY A 83 26.63 17.76 -2.50
CA GLY A 83 26.64 18.72 -3.58
C GLY A 83 27.87 18.64 -4.47
N GLU A 84 27.61 18.65 -5.77
CA GLU A 84 28.50 19.28 -6.72
C GLU A 84 28.73 20.74 -6.27
N ASN A 85 29.82 20.96 -5.54
CA ASN A 85 30.49 22.25 -5.59
C ASN A 85 31.18 22.35 -6.94
N VAL A 86 30.47 22.92 -7.91
CA VAL A 86 31.08 23.58 -9.05
C VAL A 86 30.96 25.10 -8.84
N PHE A 87 32.11 25.76 -9.01
CA PHE A 87 32.45 27.18 -8.89
C PHE A 87 32.90 27.67 -7.51
#